data_AF-A0A9D6QHU1-F1
#
_entry.id   AF-A0A9D6QHU1-F1
#
_cell.length_a   1.000
_cell.length_b   1.000
_cell.length_c   1.000
_cell.angle_alpha   90.00
_cell.angle_beta   90.00
_cell.angle_gamma   90.00
#
_symmetry.space_group_name_H-M   'P 1'
#
loop_
_entity.id
_entity.type
_entity.pdbx_description
1 polymer ?
#
loop_
_entity_poly.entity_id
_entity_poly.type
_entity_poly.pdbx_seq_one_letter_code
_entity_poly.pdbx_strand_id
1 'polypeptide(L)' 'MSLLDSYSYEVQVEWTGKRGGRLTAEGMPPLDFSAPPEFAGEAGKWTPEHLL' A
#
# COMPACT_ATOMS: atom_id res chain seq x y z
N MET A 1 -3.40 -31.84 -13.03
CA MET A 1 -2.64 -31.14 -11.97
C MET A 1 -2.28 -29.78 -12.53
N SER A 2 -2.91 -28.70 -12.06
CA SER A 2 -2.46 -27.36 -12.46
C SER A 2 -1.12 -27.08 -11.76
N LEU A 3 -0.12 -26.70 -12.55
CA LEU A 3 1.30 -26.55 -12.19
C LEU A 3 1.63 -25.34 -11.29
N LEU A 4 0.71 -24.89 -10.43
CA LEU A 4 1.00 -23.84 -9.45
C LEU A 4 0.51 -24.32 -8.08
N ASP A 5 1.42 -24.96 -7.33
CA ASP A 5 1.21 -25.29 -5.91
C ASP A 5 1.27 -24.04 -5.01
N SER A 6 1.54 -22.86 -5.58
CA SER A 6 1.48 -21.56 -4.90
C SER A 6 1.26 -20.41 -5.88
N TYR A 7 0.56 -19.38 -5.43
CA TYR A 7 0.49 -18.07 -6.09
C TYR A 7 1.24 -17.07 -5.22
N SER A 8 2.26 -16.40 -5.77
CA SER A 8 2.99 -15.32 -5.11
C SER A 8 2.62 -13.99 -5.73
N TYR A 9 2.43 -12.98 -4.88
CA TYR A 9 2.18 -11.61 -5.28
C TYR A 9 3.26 -10.74 -4.66
N GLU A 10 4.02 -10.04 -5.50
CA GLU A 10 5.02 -9.08 -5.01
C GLU A 10 4.38 -7.70 -4.90
N VAL A 11 4.57 -7.09 -3.74
CA VAL A 11 4.21 -5.70 -3.47
C VAL A 11 5.42 -5.01 -2.87
N GLN A 12 5.59 -3.73 -3.19
CA GLN A 12 6.66 -2.90 -2.67
C GLN A 12 6.07 -1.69 -1.96
N VAL A 13 6.74 -1.28 -0.87
CA VAL A 13 6.35 -0.12 -0.08
C VAL A 13 7.57 0.77 0.12
N GLU A 14 7.46 2.02 -0.33
CA GLU A 14 8.45 3.06 -0.11
C GLU A 14 7.93 4.06 0.93
N TRP A 15 8.68 4.27 2.01
CA TRP A 15 8.39 5.29 3.00
C TRP A 15 8.88 6.66 2.51
N THR A 16 7.95 7.56 2.21
CA THR A 16 8.26 8.90 1.68
C THR A 16 8.36 9.96 2.77
N GLY A 17 8.13 9.57 4.04
CA GLY A 17 8.13 10.46 5.20
C GLY A 17 6.73 10.86 5.64
N LYS A 18 6.62 11.74 6.65
CA LYS A 18 5.34 12.27 7.17
C LYS A 18 4.29 11.19 7.50
N ARG A 19 4.74 10.02 8.01
CA ARG A 19 3.87 8.89 8.36
C ARG A 19 3.05 8.36 7.17
N GLY A 20 3.61 8.45 5.97
CA GLY A 20 3.03 7.91 4.75
C GLY A 20 4.08 7.30 3.82
N GLY A 21 3.60 6.82 2.69
CA GLY A 21 4.41 6.13 1.72
C GLY A 21 3.68 5.89 0.41
N ARG A 22 4.35 5.17 -0.48
CA ARG A 22 3.83 4.74 -1.77
C ARG A 22 3.89 3.22 -1.85
N LEU A 23 2.78 2.61 -2.21
CA LEU A 23 2.65 1.18 -2.49
C LEU A 23 2.63 0.95 -4.00
N THR A 24 3.39 -0.03 -4.46
CA THR A 24 3.44 -0.46 -5.86
C THR A 24 3.32 -1.98 -5.96
N ALA A 25 2.75 -2.43 -7.07
CA ALA A 25 2.67 -3.84 -7.45
C ALA A 25 2.68 -3.94 -8.97
N GLU A 26 3.15 -5.07 -9.50
CA GLU A 26 3.20 -5.27 -10.96
C GLU A 26 1.79 -5.17 -11.58
N GLY A 27 1.66 -4.37 -12.64
CA GLY A 27 0.39 -4.17 -13.35
C GLY A 27 -0.64 -3.27 -12.64
N MET A 28 -0.33 -2.75 -11.45
CA MET A 28 -1.21 -1.88 -10.69
C MET A 28 -0.73 -0.42 -10.69
N PRO A 29 -1.64 0.57 -10.68
CA PRO A 29 -1.24 1.95 -10.45
C PRO A 29 -0.62 2.11 -9.05
N PRO A 30 0.39 2.97 -8.88
CA PRO A 30 0.94 3.28 -7.57
C PRO A 30 -0.14 3.88 -6.65
N LEU A 31 -0.13 3.47 -5.39
CA LEU A 31 -1.07 3.95 -4.37
C LEU A 31 -0.32 4.74 -3.30
N ASP A 32 -0.56 6.05 -3.24
CA ASP A 32 -0.06 6.88 -2.15
C ASP A 32 -0.96 6.72 -0.92
N PHE A 33 -0.34 6.45 0.22
CA PHE A 33 -1.03 6.31 1.49
C PHE A 33 -0.42 7.21 2.58
N SER A 34 -1.20 7.47 3.61
CA SER A 34 -0.75 8.14 4.82
C SER A 34 -1.49 7.58 6.02
N ALA A 35 -0.95 7.80 7.22
CA ALA A 35 -1.70 7.56 8.43
C ALA A 35 -2.99 8.41 8.45
N PRO A 36 -4.02 8.01 9.23
CA PRO A 36 -5.17 8.86 9.46
C PRO A 36 -4.78 10.23 10.07
N PRO A 37 -5.56 11.31 9.86
CA PRO A 37 -5.28 12.63 10.42
C PRO A 37 -5.12 12.64 11.95
N GLU A 38 -5.85 11.78 12.65
CA GLU A 38 -5.79 11.59 14.11
C GLU A 38 -4.40 11.12 14.57
N PHE A 39 -3.62 10.52 13.66
CA PHE A 39 -2.25 10.08 13.85
C PHE A 39 -1.26 10.97 13.08
N ALA A 40 -1.60 12.23 12.85
CA ALA A 40 -0.79 13.24 12.14
C ALA A 40 -0.35 12.81 10.73
N GLY A 41 -1.19 12.05 10.03
CA GLY A 41 -1.05 11.83 8.60
C GLY A 41 -1.84 12.84 7.77
N GLU A 42 -1.84 12.64 6.46
CA GLU A 42 -2.39 13.56 5.47
C GLU A 42 -3.85 13.22 5.14
N ALA A 43 -4.76 14.17 5.36
CA ALA A 43 -6.16 14.03 4.99
C ALA A 43 -6.33 13.87 3.47
N GLY A 44 -7.30 13.05 3.05
CA GLY A 44 -7.59 12.78 1.64
C GLY A 44 -6.68 11.73 0.98
N LYS A 45 -5.79 11.10 1.75
CA LYS A 45 -5.04 9.91 1.31
C LYS A 45 -5.68 8.64 1.86
N TRP A 46 -5.43 7.54 1.17
CA TRP A 46 -5.77 6.21 1.69
C TRP A 46 -4.96 5.93 2.95
N THR A 47 -5.58 5.30 3.94
CA THR A 47 -4.89 4.83 5.14
C THR A 47 -4.83 3.31 5.12
N PRO A 48 -3.86 2.69 5.84
CA PRO A 48 -3.77 1.23 5.90
C PRO A 48 -5.09 0.56 6.31
N GLU A 49 -5.86 1.17 7.21
CA GLU A 49 -7.14 0.64 7.70
C GLU A 49 -8.24 0.62 6.65
N HIS A 50 -8.16 1.48 5.62
CA HIS A 50 -9.11 1.45 4.49
C HIS A 50 -8.85 0.29 3.53
N LEU A 51 -7.71 -0.39 3.65
CA LEU A 51 -7.28 -1.50 2.78
C LEU A 51 -7.43 -2.87 3.47
N LEU A 52 -7.95 -2.91 4.70
CA LEU A 52 -8.27 -4.11 5.47
C LEU A 52 -9.76 -4.45 5.34
#